data_AF-A0AAC9J120-F1
#
_entry.id   AF-A0AAC9J120-F1
#
_cell.length_a   1.000
_cell.length_b   1.000
_cell.length_c   1.000
_cell.angle_alpha   90.00
_cell.angle_beta   90.00
_cell.angle_gamma   90.00
#
_symmetry.space_group_name_H-M   'P 1'
#
loop_
_entity.id
_entity.type
_entity.pdbx_description
1 polymer ?
#
loop_
_entity_poly.entity_id
_entity_poly.type
_entity_poly.pdbx_seq_one_letter_code
_entity_poly.pdbx_strand_id
1 'polypeptide(L)'
;MNIKKSEERISASMNVKWRLSQGLFFFFKGNMYILAMLLLFYLNKSNWRYDGANQVETFIFSFECFFILLILLVIVRPAQKKSDIPTSSIVKNLVGFIIAFIITGLISLMMIPAGLPFPSTMVFFILATNLLVAFYSLAFHKAAIALFKTNTEKEKKKIADYVFMYIAILFSGLNHLVQSVLDRQPLLINKLIALLFILLLCMQLITSGTIFTY
;
A
#
# COMPACT_ATOMS: atom_id res chain seq x y z
N MET A 1 30.36 -35.35 -16.67
CA MET A 1 30.24 -34.81 -15.29
C MET A 1 30.07 -33.27 -15.21
N ASN A 2 30.17 -32.52 -16.32
CA ASN A 2 30.14 -31.04 -16.28
C ASN A 2 28.76 -30.39 -16.59
N ILE A 3 27.86 -31.12 -17.28
CA ILE A 3 26.55 -30.59 -17.74
C ILE A 3 25.57 -30.39 -16.56
N LYS A 4 25.51 -31.34 -15.63
CA LYS A 4 24.63 -31.25 -14.44
C LYS A 4 24.99 -30.06 -13.55
N LYS A 5 26.29 -29.73 -13.43
CA LYS A 5 26.80 -28.59 -12.67
C LYS A 5 26.54 -27.26 -13.37
N SER A 6 26.50 -27.22 -14.71
CA SER A 6 26.08 -26.03 -15.46
C SER A 6 24.58 -25.80 -15.38
N GLU A 7 23.77 -26.85 -15.43
CA GLU A 7 22.30 -26.77 -15.29
C GLU A 7 21.88 -26.31 -13.89
N GLU A 8 22.53 -26.81 -12.83
CA GLU A 8 22.30 -26.35 -11.46
C GLU A 8 22.66 -24.87 -11.28
N ARG A 9 23.76 -24.40 -11.88
CA ARG A 9 24.14 -22.97 -11.84
C ARG A 9 23.15 -22.08 -12.60
N ILE A 10 22.68 -22.53 -13.76
CA ILE A 10 21.69 -21.79 -14.56
C ILE A 10 20.36 -21.69 -13.80
N SER A 11 19.88 -22.81 -13.25
CA SER A 11 18.65 -22.86 -12.44
C SER A 11 18.73 -21.98 -11.18
N ALA A 12 19.83 -22.05 -10.44
CA ALA A 12 20.06 -21.20 -9.27
C ALA A 12 20.10 -19.70 -9.63
N SER A 13 20.77 -19.35 -10.74
CA SER A 13 20.84 -17.96 -11.21
C SER A 13 19.49 -17.42 -11.70
N MET A 14 18.67 -18.23 -12.37
CA MET A 14 17.30 -17.88 -12.76
C MET A 14 16.42 -17.66 -11.54
N ASN A 15 16.58 -18.46 -10.49
CA ASN A 15 15.84 -18.34 -9.25
C ASN A 15 16.16 -17.02 -8.51
N VAL A 16 17.44 -16.65 -8.41
CA VAL A 16 17.87 -15.38 -7.79
C VAL A 16 17.35 -14.16 -8.58
N LYS A 17 17.50 -14.14 -9.91
CA LYS A 17 16.99 -13.05 -10.76
C LYS A 17 15.48 -12.88 -10.61
N TRP A 18 14.74 -13.97 -10.57
CA TRP A 18 13.30 -13.95 -10.39
C TRP A 18 12.89 -13.38 -9.01
N ARG A 19 13.56 -13.79 -7.93
CA ARG A 19 13.32 -13.28 -6.57
C ARG A 19 13.57 -11.77 -6.45
N LEU A 20 14.66 -11.29 -7.05
CA LEU A 20 14.98 -9.86 -7.09
C LEU A 20 13.92 -9.07 -7.88
N SER A 21 13.49 -9.59 -9.03
CA SER A 21 12.41 -8.99 -9.82
C SER A 21 11.11 -8.86 -9.03
N GLN A 22 10.74 -9.87 -8.23
CA GLN A 22 9.58 -9.79 -7.33
C GLN A 22 9.74 -8.71 -6.26
N GLY A 23 10.93 -8.58 -5.67
CA GLY A 23 11.25 -7.52 -4.72
C GLY A 23 11.11 -6.12 -5.32
N LEU A 24 11.66 -5.90 -6.52
CA LEU A 24 11.54 -4.63 -7.24
C LEU A 24 10.09 -4.31 -7.62
N PHE A 25 9.33 -5.29 -8.08
CA PHE A 25 7.91 -5.10 -8.40
C PHE A 25 7.08 -4.75 -7.16
N PHE A 26 7.39 -5.37 -6.02
CA PHE A 26 6.81 -5.00 -4.73
C PHE A 26 7.16 -3.55 -4.35
N PHE A 27 8.43 -3.18 -4.46
CA PHE A 27 8.91 -1.83 -4.15
C PHE A 27 8.22 -0.76 -4.99
N PHE A 28 8.14 -0.99 -6.31
CA PHE A 28 7.44 -0.10 -7.23
C PHE A 28 5.96 0.07 -6.84
N LYS A 29 5.26 -1.02 -6.52
CA LYS A 29 3.87 -0.97 -6.05
C LYS A 29 3.70 -0.14 -4.79
N GLY A 30 4.58 -0.31 -3.81
CA GLY A 30 4.57 0.50 -2.58
C GLY A 30 4.76 1.98 -2.89
N ASN A 31 5.77 2.29 -3.71
CA ASN A 31 6.09 3.65 -4.10
C ASN A 31 4.99 4.36 -4.90
N MET A 32 4.16 3.63 -5.66
CA MET A 32 2.98 4.21 -6.29
C MET A 32 1.96 4.76 -5.27
N TYR A 33 1.81 4.15 -4.08
CA TYR A 33 0.98 4.71 -3.01
C TYR A 33 1.58 5.99 -2.45
N ILE A 34 2.89 6.00 -2.17
CA ILE A 34 3.59 7.18 -1.68
C ILE A 34 3.44 8.32 -2.68
N LEU A 35 3.73 8.08 -3.96
CA LEU A 35 3.61 9.06 -5.02
C LEU A 35 2.20 9.65 -5.09
N ALA A 36 1.16 8.82 -5.02
CA ALA A 36 -0.22 9.30 -5.02
C ALA A 36 -0.53 10.20 -3.81
N MET A 37 -0.04 9.84 -2.62
CA MET A 37 -0.20 10.67 -1.41
C MET A 37 0.59 11.98 -1.51
N LEU A 38 1.81 11.95 -2.06
CA LEU A 38 2.61 13.15 -2.27
C LEU A 38 1.92 14.12 -3.21
N LEU A 39 1.35 13.65 -4.33
CA LEU A 39 0.59 14.51 -5.23
C LEU A 39 -0.54 15.26 -4.48
N LEU A 40 -1.24 14.59 -3.57
CA LEU A 40 -2.29 15.20 -2.74
C LEU A 40 -1.75 16.22 -1.73
N PHE A 41 -0.55 16.03 -1.18
CA PHE A 41 0.10 17.05 -0.35
C PHE A 41 0.53 18.26 -1.18
N TYR A 42 1.13 18.03 -2.36
CA TYR A 42 1.63 19.08 -3.24
C TYR A 42 0.53 19.98 -3.81
N LEU A 43 -0.70 19.46 -3.98
CA LEU A 43 -1.85 20.29 -4.33
C LEU A 43 -2.15 21.40 -3.32
N ASN A 44 -1.70 21.25 -2.06
CA ASN A 44 -1.83 22.25 -1.00
C ASN A 44 -0.48 22.79 -0.53
N LYS A 45 0.52 22.85 -1.42
CA LYS A 45 1.86 23.32 -1.06
C LYS A 45 1.85 24.73 -0.46
N SER A 46 0.96 25.61 -0.91
CA SER A 46 0.78 26.97 -0.37
C SER A 46 0.35 27.00 1.10
N ASN A 47 -0.21 25.91 1.60
CA ASN A 47 -0.74 25.80 2.96
C ASN A 47 0.24 25.09 3.90
N TRP A 48 1.41 24.65 3.41
CA TRP A 48 2.42 24.01 4.24
C TRP A 48 3.00 25.02 5.24
N ARG A 49 3.30 24.53 6.44
CA ARG A 49 4.07 25.29 7.43
C ARG A 49 5.52 25.45 7.00
N TYR A 50 6.25 26.29 7.73
CA TYR A 50 7.65 26.60 7.42
C TYR A 50 8.54 25.35 7.34
N ASP A 51 8.30 24.36 8.20
CA ASP A 51 8.98 23.07 8.22
C ASP A 51 8.20 21.96 7.48
N GLY A 52 7.09 22.28 6.81
CA GLY A 52 6.23 21.29 6.14
C GLY A 52 6.96 20.49 5.07
N ALA A 53 7.98 21.07 4.42
CA ALA A 53 8.87 20.34 3.51
C ALA A 53 9.66 19.23 4.24
N ASN A 54 10.21 19.52 5.42
CA ASN A 54 10.94 18.54 6.24
C ASN A 54 10.00 17.41 6.71
N GLN A 55 8.73 17.74 7.00
CA GLN A 55 7.72 16.73 7.36
C GLN A 55 7.39 15.82 6.17
N VAL A 56 7.27 16.37 4.95
CA VAL A 56 7.10 15.57 3.73
C VAL A 56 8.32 14.68 3.46
N GLU A 57 9.53 15.16 3.67
CA GLU A 57 10.74 14.34 3.57
C GLU A 57 10.75 13.20 4.59
N THR A 58 10.38 13.48 5.84
CA THR A 58 10.26 12.49 6.92
C THR A 58 9.20 11.44 6.59
N PHE A 59 8.08 11.86 5.99
CA PHE A 59 7.01 10.99 5.50
C PHE A 59 7.55 9.99 4.46
N ILE A 60 8.24 10.48 3.43
CA ILE A 60 8.84 9.66 2.36
C ILE A 60 9.87 8.70 2.96
N PHE A 61 10.84 9.24 3.70
CA PHE A 61 11.96 8.48 4.23
C PHE A 61 11.49 7.29 5.08
N SER A 62 10.53 7.52 5.97
CA SER A 62 10.02 6.48 6.87
C SER A 62 9.30 5.35 6.12
N PHE A 63 8.51 5.67 5.09
CA PHE A 63 7.91 4.64 4.23
C PHE A 63 8.95 3.88 3.42
N GLU A 64 9.95 4.57 2.87
CA GLU A 64 11.02 3.96 2.08
C GLU A 64 11.86 2.99 2.92
N CYS A 65 12.26 3.38 4.13
CA CYS A 65 12.94 2.49 5.07
C CYS A 65 12.13 1.22 5.34
N PHE A 66 10.82 1.37 5.54
CA PHE A 66 9.95 0.22 5.77
C PHE A 66 9.78 -0.66 4.53
N PHE A 67 9.66 -0.09 3.34
CA PHE A 67 9.58 -0.87 2.11
C PHE A 67 10.89 -1.58 1.77
N ILE A 68 12.04 -0.97 2.04
CA ILE A 68 13.35 -1.65 1.94
C ILE A 68 13.39 -2.88 2.85
N LEU A 69 12.92 -2.75 4.10
CA LEU A 69 12.81 -3.88 5.02
C LEU A 69 11.90 -4.99 4.44
N LEU A 70 10.75 -4.64 3.87
CA LEU A 70 9.83 -5.62 3.28
C LEU A 70 10.39 -6.27 2.00
N ILE A 71 11.18 -5.56 1.19
CA ILE A 71 11.86 -6.14 0.02
C ILE A 71 12.74 -7.32 0.46
N LEU A 72 13.48 -7.18 1.56
CA LEU A 72 14.31 -8.27 2.09
C LEU A 72 13.45 -9.51 2.38
N LEU A 73 12.29 -9.33 3.00
CA LEU A 73 11.36 -10.43 3.28
C LEU A 73 10.77 -11.05 2.00
N VAL A 74 10.47 -10.23 0.98
CA VAL A 74 10.00 -10.70 -0.33
C VAL A 74 11.08 -11.51 -1.04
N ILE A 75 12.34 -11.06 -1.02
CA ILE A 75 13.45 -11.81 -1.60
C ILE A 75 13.59 -13.13 -0.88
N VAL A 76 13.56 -13.16 0.47
CA VAL A 76 13.69 -14.40 1.25
C VAL A 76 12.55 -15.38 0.95
N ARG A 77 11.29 -14.90 0.88
CA ARG A 77 10.10 -15.73 0.59
C ARG A 77 9.24 -15.09 -0.52
N PRO A 78 9.58 -15.32 -1.79
CA PRO A 78 8.90 -14.70 -2.93
C PRO A 78 7.45 -15.15 -3.05
N ALA A 79 6.65 -14.36 -3.76
CA ALA A 79 5.25 -14.68 -4.02
C ALA A 79 5.14 -15.83 -5.01
N GLN A 80 4.15 -16.72 -4.82
CA GLN A 80 3.78 -17.66 -5.88
C GLN A 80 3.20 -16.89 -7.07
N LYS A 81 3.47 -17.40 -8.28
CA LYS A 81 3.02 -16.81 -9.54
C LYS A 81 1.48 -16.77 -9.54
N LYS A 82 0.88 -15.58 -9.57
CA LYS A 82 -0.58 -15.43 -9.66
C LYS A 82 -1.07 -15.82 -11.06
N SER A 83 -2.25 -16.44 -11.10
CA SER A 83 -3.02 -16.72 -12.31
C SER A 83 -3.52 -15.43 -12.97
N ASP A 84 -3.84 -15.53 -14.26
CA ASP A 84 -4.17 -14.41 -15.15
C ASP A 84 -5.19 -13.43 -14.56
N ILE A 85 -4.88 -12.14 -14.74
CA ILE A 85 -5.78 -11.04 -14.37
C ILE A 85 -6.84 -10.96 -15.47
N PRO A 86 -8.15 -11.11 -15.16
CA PRO A 86 -9.18 -10.97 -16.17
C PRO A 86 -9.17 -9.56 -16.77
N THR A 87 -9.25 -9.50 -18.10
CA THR A 87 -9.28 -8.25 -18.86
C THR A 87 -10.51 -7.43 -18.50
N SER A 88 -10.28 -6.24 -17.94
CA SER A 88 -11.33 -5.32 -17.49
C SER A 88 -11.55 -4.18 -18.49
N SER A 89 -12.80 -3.71 -18.62
CA SER A 89 -13.14 -2.56 -19.45
C SER A 89 -12.47 -1.28 -18.93
N ILE A 90 -11.71 -0.58 -19.77
CA ILE A 90 -10.98 0.64 -19.42
C ILE A 90 -11.94 1.75 -18.95
N VAL A 91 -13.06 1.95 -19.66
CA VAL A 91 -14.03 3.00 -19.33
C VAL A 91 -14.67 2.75 -17.97
N LYS A 92 -15.13 1.52 -17.70
CA LYS A 92 -15.75 1.17 -16.41
C LYS A 92 -14.77 1.31 -15.25
N ASN A 93 -13.49 0.96 -15.47
CA ASN A 93 -12.42 1.19 -14.49
C ASN A 93 -12.26 2.67 -14.15
N LEU A 94 -12.12 3.52 -15.17
CA LEU A 94 -11.91 4.95 -14.97
C LEU A 94 -13.10 5.58 -14.23
N VAL A 95 -14.33 5.26 -14.64
CA VAL A 95 -15.56 5.75 -13.99
C VAL A 95 -15.63 5.27 -12.54
N GLY A 96 -15.37 3.99 -12.28
CA GLY A 96 -15.35 3.44 -10.93
C GLY A 96 -14.30 4.11 -10.04
N PHE A 97 -13.11 4.39 -10.58
CA PHE A 97 -12.04 5.09 -9.87
C PHE A 97 -12.45 6.51 -9.50
N ILE A 98 -12.97 7.29 -10.46
CA ILE A 98 -13.41 8.67 -10.24
C ILE A 98 -14.48 8.72 -9.15
N ILE A 99 -15.49 7.83 -9.22
CA ILE A 99 -16.56 7.78 -8.21
C ILE A 99 -15.99 7.42 -6.82
N ALA A 100 -15.13 6.41 -6.71
CA ALA A 100 -14.52 6.02 -5.45
C ALA A 100 -13.63 7.14 -4.87
N PHE A 101 -12.90 7.85 -5.73
CA PHE A 101 -12.07 8.99 -5.35
C PHE A 101 -12.92 10.15 -4.83
N ILE A 102 -14.04 10.48 -5.50
CA ILE A 102 -15.00 11.48 -5.04
C ILE A 102 -15.61 11.09 -3.68
N ILE A 103 -16.08 9.85 -3.53
CA ILE A 103 -16.65 9.37 -2.25
C ILE A 103 -15.61 9.49 -1.13
N THR A 104 -14.37 9.06 -1.39
CA THR A 104 -13.28 9.19 -0.43
C THR A 104 -12.99 10.65 -0.10
N GLY A 105 -13.00 11.53 -1.11
CA GLY A 105 -12.84 12.96 -0.96
C GLY A 105 -13.91 13.56 -0.05
N LEU A 106 -15.19 13.28 -0.33
CA LEU A 106 -16.34 13.74 0.44
C LEU A 106 -16.26 13.30 1.90
N ILE A 107 -15.95 12.02 2.14
CA ILE A 107 -15.80 11.50 3.51
C ILE A 107 -14.62 12.18 4.20
N SER A 108 -13.50 12.41 3.50
CA SER A 108 -12.32 13.05 4.09
C SER A 108 -12.56 14.51 4.52
N LEU A 109 -13.61 15.18 4.03
CA LEU A 109 -13.94 16.56 4.42
C LEU A 109 -14.22 16.69 5.92
N MET A 110 -14.59 15.60 6.60
CA MET A 110 -14.75 15.59 8.06
C MET A 110 -13.44 15.91 8.82
N MET A 111 -12.30 15.89 8.14
CA MET A 111 -10.98 16.24 8.70
C MET A 111 -10.64 17.74 8.57
N ILE A 112 -11.42 18.53 7.83
CA ILE A 112 -11.19 19.99 7.69
C ILE A 112 -11.16 20.71 9.05
N PRO A 113 -12.06 20.42 10.02
CA PRO A 113 -12.02 21.06 11.34
C PRO A 113 -10.72 20.81 12.12
N ALA A 114 -9.94 19.78 11.75
CA ALA A 114 -8.63 19.52 12.32
C ALA A 114 -7.50 20.39 11.72
N GLY A 115 -7.83 21.36 10.85
CA GLY A 115 -6.86 22.27 10.22
C GLY A 115 -6.19 21.71 8.97
N LEU A 116 -6.69 20.59 8.43
CA LEU A 116 -6.13 19.93 7.24
C LEU A 116 -6.81 20.45 5.96
N PRO A 117 -6.05 20.96 4.97
CA PRO A 117 -6.63 21.45 3.73
C PRO A 117 -7.06 20.28 2.82
N PHE A 118 -8.23 20.39 2.19
CA PHE A 118 -8.63 19.49 1.12
C PHE A 118 -7.81 19.79 -0.14
N PRO A 119 -7.31 18.80 -0.93
CA PRO A 119 -7.57 17.36 -0.84
C PRO A 119 -6.56 16.57 0.01
N SER A 120 -5.63 17.23 0.72
CA SER A 120 -4.65 16.54 1.58
C SER A 120 -5.32 15.79 2.75
N THR A 121 -6.53 16.19 3.16
CA THR A 121 -7.40 15.42 4.07
C THR A 121 -7.60 13.97 3.65
N MET A 122 -7.58 13.68 2.34
CA MET A 122 -7.72 12.31 1.82
C MET A 122 -6.55 11.43 2.23
N VAL A 123 -5.33 11.96 2.30
CA VAL A 123 -4.15 11.19 2.73
C VAL A 123 -4.32 10.76 4.18
N PHE A 124 -4.68 11.70 5.06
CA PHE A 124 -4.94 11.41 6.46
C PHE A 124 -6.02 10.32 6.62
N PHE A 125 -7.12 10.45 5.88
CA PHE A 125 -8.22 9.47 5.93
C PHE A 125 -7.81 8.08 5.41
N ILE A 126 -7.04 8.02 4.32
CA ILE A 126 -6.48 6.77 3.77
C ILE A 126 -5.54 6.10 4.77
N LEU A 127 -4.66 6.87 5.42
CA LEU A 127 -3.76 6.33 6.44
C LEU A 127 -4.52 5.84 7.67
N ALA A 128 -5.53 6.58 8.12
CA ALA A 128 -6.36 6.21 9.28
C ALA A 128 -7.14 4.92 9.02
N THR A 129 -7.76 4.79 7.85
CA THR A 129 -8.46 3.55 7.46
C THR A 129 -7.48 2.38 7.35
N ASN A 130 -6.32 2.55 6.71
CA ASN A 130 -5.30 1.50 6.66
C ASN A 130 -4.77 1.12 8.05
N LEU A 131 -4.67 2.08 8.98
CA LEU A 131 -4.28 1.83 10.37
C LEU A 131 -5.34 0.96 11.07
N LEU A 132 -6.63 1.27 10.92
CA LEU A 132 -7.71 0.43 11.45
C LEU A 132 -7.67 -0.99 10.89
N VAL A 133 -7.45 -1.15 9.57
CA VAL A 133 -7.32 -2.48 8.97
C VAL A 133 -6.04 -3.18 9.42
N ALA A 134 -4.94 -2.46 9.68
CA ALA A 134 -3.71 -3.02 10.22
C ALA A 134 -3.91 -3.57 11.64
N PHE A 135 -4.59 -2.82 12.51
CA PHE A 135 -5.01 -3.32 13.83
C PHE A 135 -5.89 -4.57 13.72
N TYR A 136 -6.90 -4.55 12.85
CA TYR A 136 -7.73 -5.73 12.58
C TYR A 136 -6.88 -6.94 12.11
N SER A 137 -5.86 -6.68 11.28
CA SER A 137 -4.97 -7.70 10.74
C SER A 137 -4.05 -8.35 11.79
N LEU A 138 -3.82 -7.71 12.94
CA LEU A 138 -3.10 -8.34 14.05
C LEU A 138 -3.83 -9.57 14.58
N ALA A 139 -5.16 -9.51 14.69
CA ALA A 139 -5.96 -10.64 15.14
C ALA A 139 -6.37 -11.54 13.96
N PHE A 140 -6.83 -10.94 12.86
CA PHE A 140 -7.52 -11.65 11.77
C PHE A 140 -6.78 -11.52 10.43
N HIS A 141 -5.49 -11.78 10.43
CA HIS A 141 -4.59 -11.63 9.27
C HIS A 141 -5.16 -12.22 7.96
N LYS A 142 -5.56 -13.51 7.98
CA LYS A 142 -6.10 -14.18 6.79
C LYS A 142 -7.44 -13.58 6.33
N ALA A 143 -8.29 -13.16 7.29
CA ALA A 143 -9.57 -12.54 6.96
C ALA A 143 -9.37 -11.17 6.31
N ALA A 144 -8.42 -10.36 6.79
CA ALA A 144 -8.08 -9.08 6.19
C ALA A 144 -7.62 -9.22 4.73
N ILE A 145 -6.74 -10.20 4.46
CA ILE A 145 -6.30 -10.52 3.09
C ILE A 145 -7.49 -10.99 2.24
N ALA A 146 -8.35 -11.86 2.77
CA ALA A 146 -9.51 -12.37 2.06
C ALA A 146 -10.51 -11.25 1.71
N LEU A 147 -10.82 -10.35 2.65
CA LEU A 147 -11.71 -9.20 2.44
C LEU A 147 -11.20 -8.26 1.34
N PHE A 148 -9.90 -8.04 1.26
CA PHE A 148 -9.32 -7.28 0.16
C PHE A 148 -9.53 -8.00 -1.18
N LYS A 149 -9.10 -9.26 -1.25
CA LYS A 149 -9.16 -10.05 -2.49
C LYS A 149 -10.58 -10.24 -3.01
N THR A 150 -11.57 -10.40 -2.14
CA THR A 150 -12.97 -10.54 -2.56
C THR A 150 -13.51 -9.27 -3.21
N ASN A 151 -12.98 -8.09 -2.87
CA ASN A 151 -13.36 -6.83 -3.51
C ASN A 151 -12.51 -6.52 -4.76
N THR A 152 -11.27 -7.00 -4.84
CA THR A 152 -10.36 -6.65 -5.94
C THR A 152 -10.19 -7.71 -7.02
N GLU A 153 -10.37 -8.99 -6.71
CA GLU A 153 -10.05 -10.11 -7.62
C GLU A 153 -11.30 -10.75 -8.25
N LYS A 154 -12.50 -10.54 -7.68
CA LYS A 154 -13.76 -11.02 -8.30
C LYS A 154 -13.98 -10.41 -9.68
N GLU A 155 -14.68 -11.14 -10.55
CA GLU A 155 -15.10 -10.63 -11.86
C GLU A 155 -16.01 -9.40 -11.69
N LYS A 156 -15.76 -8.33 -12.46
CA LYS A 156 -16.47 -7.05 -12.34
C LYS A 156 -17.46 -6.90 -13.48
N LYS A 157 -18.75 -6.89 -13.16
CA LYS A 157 -19.84 -6.82 -14.16
C LYS A 157 -20.42 -5.40 -14.23
N LYS A 158 -20.61 -4.78 -13.06
CA LYS A 158 -21.25 -3.46 -12.89
C LYS A 158 -20.24 -2.41 -12.47
N ILE A 159 -20.55 -1.12 -12.72
CA ILE A 159 -19.72 0.01 -12.27
C ILE A 159 -19.51 -0.01 -10.76
N ALA A 160 -20.54 -0.39 -9.99
CA ALA A 160 -20.46 -0.54 -8.53
C ALA A 160 -19.32 -1.49 -8.09
N ASP A 161 -19.08 -2.58 -8.82
CA ASP A 161 -17.99 -3.51 -8.52
C ASP A 161 -16.61 -2.82 -8.63
N TYR A 162 -16.44 -1.94 -9.62
CA TYR A 162 -15.24 -1.12 -9.76
C TYR A 162 -15.13 -0.09 -8.64
N VAL A 163 -16.24 0.56 -8.25
CA VAL A 163 -16.24 1.51 -7.12
C VAL A 163 -15.78 0.83 -5.83
N PHE A 164 -16.36 -0.33 -5.47
CA PHE A 164 -15.96 -1.08 -4.28
C PHE A 164 -14.52 -1.59 -4.37
N MET A 165 -14.05 -2.00 -5.55
CA MET A 165 -12.65 -2.34 -5.78
C MET A 165 -11.72 -1.16 -5.43
N TYR A 166 -12.00 0.05 -5.94
CA TYR A 166 -11.16 1.21 -5.67
C TYR A 166 -11.27 1.71 -4.22
N ILE A 167 -12.45 1.61 -3.59
CA ILE A 167 -12.59 1.87 -2.15
C ILE A 167 -11.71 0.89 -1.35
N ALA A 168 -11.73 -0.40 -1.68
CA ALA A 168 -10.88 -1.40 -1.01
C ALA A 168 -9.39 -1.10 -1.22
N ILE A 169 -8.99 -0.69 -2.43
CA ILE A 169 -7.61 -0.26 -2.74
C ILE A 169 -7.21 0.94 -1.89
N LEU A 170 -8.05 1.98 -1.80
CA LEU A 170 -7.74 3.17 -1.00
C LEU A 170 -7.67 2.83 0.50
N PHE A 171 -8.68 2.14 1.06
CA PHE A 171 -8.81 1.99 2.50
C PHE A 171 -7.98 0.85 3.10
N SER A 172 -7.57 -0.11 2.26
CA SER A 172 -6.88 -1.32 2.73
C SER A 172 -5.78 -1.82 1.81
N GLY A 173 -5.53 -1.16 0.68
CA GLY A 173 -4.53 -1.60 -0.29
C GLY A 173 -3.10 -1.56 0.22
N LEU A 174 -2.74 -0.53 0.99
CA LEU A 174 -1.43 -0.44 1.63
C LEU A 174 -1.29 -1.53 2.70
N ASN A 175 -2.31 -1.75 3.54
CA ASN A 175 -2.29 -2.85 4.49
C ASN A 175 -2.21 -4.22 3.78
N HIS A 176 -3.03 -4.48 2.77
CA HIS A 176 -2.97 -5.73 2.00
C HIS A 176 -1.60 -5.96 1.35
N LEU A 177 -0.94 -4.90 0.86
CA LEU A 177 0.41 -4.99 0.31
C LEU A 177 1.38 -5.55 1.35
N VAL A 178 1.35 -5.01 2.58
CA VAL A 178 2.20 -5.47 3.70
C VAL A 178 1.80 -6.86 4.15
N GLN A 179 0.52 -7.09 4.47
CA GLN A 179 0.04 -8.37 4.99
C GLN A 179 0.29 -9.52 4.00
N SER A 180 0.21 -9.27 2.69
CA SER A 180 0.54 -10.27 1.66
C SER A 180 2.01 -10.74 1.70
N VAL A 181 2.93 -9.91 2.17
CA VAL A 181 4.34 -10.29 2.41
C VAL A 181 4.45 -11.08 3.71
N LEU A 182 3.74 -10.64 4.75
CA LEU A 182 3.80 -11.22 6.08
C LEU A 182 3.12 -12.59 6.20
N ASP A 183 2.10 -12.89 5.39
CA ASP A 183 1.41 -14.19 5.34
C ASP A 183 2.36 -15.37 5.08
N ARG A 184 3.50 -15.08 4.45
CA ARG A 184 4.52 -16.08 4.10
C ARG A 184 5.62 -16.19 5.14
N GLN A 185 5.68 -15.29 6.11
CA GLN A 185 6.74 -15.25 7.11
C GLN A 185 6.40 -16.12 8.32
N PRO A 186 7.39 -16.59 9.09
CA PRO A 186 7.15 -17.22 10.39
C PRO A 186 6.32 -16.33 11.30
N LEU A 187 5.51 -16.94 12.18
CA LEU A 187 4.54 -16.24 13.03
C LEU A 187 5.15 -15.05 13.79
N LEU A 188 6.32 -15.26 14.42
CA LEU A 188 6.98 -14.21 15.20
C LEU A 188 7.38 -13.01 14.33
N ILE A 189 8.03 -13.26 13.17
CA ILE A 189 8.43 -12.20 12.23
C ILE A 189 7.19 -11.47 11.70
N ASN A 190 6.15 -12.22 11.33
CA ASN A 190 4.88 -11.63 10.88
C ASN A 190 4.33 -10.65 11.93
N LYS A 191 4.16 -11.07 13.19
CA LYS A 191 3.60 -10.21 14.24
C LYS A 191 4.46 -9.00 14.57
N LEU A 192 5.79 -9.17 14.65
CA LEU A 192 6.71 -8.05 14.91
C LEU A 192 6.65 -7.00 13.80
N ILE A 193 6.69 -7.42 12.53
CA ILE A 193 6.64 -6.49 11.40
C ILE A 193 5.25 -5.88 11.23
N ALA A 194 4.18 -6.61 11.54
CA ALA A 194 2.82 -6.05 11.56
C ALA A 194 2.67 -4.95 12.63
N LEU A 195 3.27 -5.15 13.82
CA LEU A 195 3.29 -4.13 14.87
C LEU A 195 4.14 -2.91 14.46
N LEU A 196 5.29 -3.14 13.82
CA LEU A 196 6.11 -2.08 13.25
C LEU A 196 5.34 -1.29 12.18
N PHE A 197 4.55 -1.96 11.33
CA PHE A 197 3.71 -1.29 10.34
C PHE A 197 2.63 -0.40 10.97
N ILE A 198 2.02 -0.87 12.07
CA ILE A 198 1.06 -0.05 12.84
C ILE A 198 1.77 1.18 13.43
N LEU A 199 2.95 1.01 14.03
CA LEU A 199 3.73 2.12 14.55
C LEU A 199 4.07 3.14 13.45
N LEU A 200 4.51 2.64 12.29
CA LEU A 200 4.75 3.47 11.12
C LEU A 200 3.49 4.26 10.74
N LEU A 201 2.34 3.61 10.56
CA LEU A 201 1.10 4.30 10.20
C LEU A 201 0.68 5.35 11.23
N CYS A 202 0.86 5.10 12.53
CA CYS A 202 0.65 6.10 13.57
C CYS A 202 1.58 7.31 13.40
N MET A 203 2.87 7.08 13.18
CA MET A 203 3.84 8.16 12.91
C MET A 203 3.48 8.94 11.65
N GLN A 204 3.03 8.25 10.59
CA GLN A 204 2.65 8.88 9.33
C GLN A 204 1.39 9.74 9.45
N LEU A 205 0.41 9.33 10.28
CA LEU A 205 -0.74 10.16 10.60
C LEU A 205 -0.33 11.46 11.27
N ILE A 206 0.53 11.38 12.30
CA ILE A 206 1.05 12.55 13.00
C ILE A 206 1.82 13.45 12.02
N THR A 207 2.76 12.87 11.27
CA THR A 207 3.59 13.59 10.29
C THR A 207 2.73 14.27 9.23
N SER A 208 1.69 13.60 8.73
CA SER A 208 0.77 14.19 7.74
C SER A 208 -0.02 15.36 8.31
N GLY A 209 -0.33 15.34 9.60
CA GLY A 209 -0.99 16.45 10.30
C GLY A 209 -0.05 17.66 10.46
N THR A 210 1.15 17.40 10.94
CA THR A 210 2.17 18.44 11.21
C THR A 210 2.62 19.18 9.95
N ILE A 211 2.46 18.62 8.75
CA ILE A 211 2.70 19.39 7.49
C ILE A 211 1.91 20.71 7.48
N PHE A 212 0.72 20.75 8.10
CA PHE A 212 -0.21 21.87 8.00
C PHE A 212 -0.50 22.55 9.35
N THR A 213 -0.47 21.83 10.47
CA THR A 213 -1.04 22.33 11.74
C THR A 213 -0.03 22.88 12.73
N TYR A 214 1.18 22.32 12.82
CA TYR A 214 2.18 22.63 13.84
C TYR A 214 3.47 23.11 13.19
#